data_AF-A0A0P8ARM5-F1
#
_entry.id   AF-A0A0P8ARM5-F1
#
_cell.length_a   1.000
_cell.length_b   1.000
_cell.length_c   1.000
_cell.angle_alpha   90.00
_cell.angle_beta   90.00
_cell.angle_gamma   90.00
#
_symmetry.space_group_name_H-M   'P 1'
#
loop_
_entity.id
_entity.type
_entity.pdbx_description
1 polymer ?
#
loop_
_entity_poly.entity_id
_entity_poly.type
_entity_poly.pdbx_seq_one_letter_code
_entity_poly.pdbx_strand_id
1 'polypeptide(L)'
;MTTNDEAATVGADRMQENLKKVEELTQRFIRALGSKPPAHPGLHAPGGDLYARAAAAWWAEWMQHPGRLLEQQIGYWGKSLAHFIEAQKQVVQGSLAPPEDDTPDDPRFRNPLWKTHPYFNFVKQQYMIYAQAVDEAVSAIDDLDETEKRRLRYFSRQIVEMMSPTNFFGTNPDALERAIETEGESLVRGLENLVADLEANGGDLVVRLADEKAFRVGENIGTTPGKVVFRNRMMELIQYAPATDRQRETPLLIFPPWINKFYILDLKPKNSLVKWLTEQGYTLYMVSWVNPGPSYAETGIEDYIEDGFLTAIREVRAMTGQERINVVGYCIAGTTLAMTLSLLKARGDRSIKSATFLTALTDFSDQGEFTPFLQDDFVDAIEAEAEKYGVLPSHVMARTFSFLRSRDLVYGPAIRSYMMGETPPAFDLLYWNGDGANLPAKMAIQYLRALCQDNAFAEDGLELLGERLRLRDVDVPLCSVACETDHIAAWKDCYRGVQAMGSRSKTFILSQSGHIAGIVNPPSKQKYGHYTNADLSLDHAAWRERAEFHEGSWWPRWDAWLAKRSGKWVAARRPGDSAHPPLCDAPGTYVVAPPVD
;
A
#
# COMPACT_ATOMS: atom_id res chain seq x y z
N MET A 1 -47.59 13.20 -31.38
CA MET A 1 -47.11 11.93 -31.94
C MET A 1 -45.72 12.02 -32.58
N THR A 2 -45.12 13.20 -32.78
CA THR A 2 -43.85 13.34 -33.51
C THR A 2 -42.57 13.32 -32.65
N THR A 3 -42.65 13.61 -31.34
CA THR A 3 -41.46 13.68 -30.48
C THR A 3 -40.96 12.32 -29.94
N ASN A 4 -41.81 11.29 -29.89
CA ASN A 4 -41.39 9.95 -29.44
C ASN A 4 -40.72 9.13 -30.56
N ASP A 5 -41.08 9.35 -31.83
CA ASP A 5 -40.49 8.62 -32.96
C ASP A 5 -39.07 9.11 -33.28
N GLU A 6 -38.79 10.41 -33.14
CA GLU A 6 -37.44 10.98 -33.30
C GLU A 6 -36.49 10.52 -32.18
N ALA A 7 -36.96 10.45 -30.93
CA ALA A 7 -36.16 9.92 -29.82
C ALA A 7 -35.85 8.43 -29.98
N ALA A 8 -36.81 7.64 -30.49
CA ALA A 8 -36.62 6.22 -30.76
C ALA A 8 -35.66 5.94 -31.93
N THR A 9 -35.64 6.79 -32.96
CA THR A 9 -34.70 6.67 -34.09
C THR A 9 -33.27 7.07 -33.68
N VAL A 10 -33.11 8.14 -32.91
CA VAL A 10 -31.79 8.56 -32.38
C VAL A 10 -31.18 7.48 -31.45
N GLY A 11 -31.99 6.83 -30.61
CA GLY A 11 -31.54 5.71 -29.77
C GLY A 11 -31.10 4.47 -30.58
N ALA A 12 -31.80 4.16 -31.67
CA ALA A 12 -31.45 3.04 -32.56
C ALA A 12 -30.13 3.26 -33.32
N ASP A 13 -29.90 4.47 -33.84
CA ASP A 13 -28.66 4.81 -34.56
C ASP A 13 -27.43 4.76 -33.64
N ARG A 14 -27.57 5.29 -32.41
CA ARG A 14 -26.52 5.24 -31.38
C ARG A 14 -26.22 3.82 -30.92
N MET A 15 -27.24 2.96 -30.82
CA MET A 15 -27.04 1.54 -30.51
C MET A 15 -26.25 0.81 -31.62
N GLN A 16 -26.53 1.12 -32.89
CA GLN A 16 -25.78 0.53 -34.01
C GLN A 16 -24.32 1.01 -34.06
N GLU A 17 -24.05 2.27 -33.72
CA GLU A 17 -22.70 2.82 -33.59
C GLU A 17 -21.92 2.14 -32.44
N ASN A 18 -22.57 1.98 -31.28
CA ASN A 18 -22.01 1.26 -30.13
C ASN A 18 -21.63 -0.18 -30.50
N LEU A 19 -22.48 -0.90 -31.26
CA LEU A 19 -22.19 -2.28 -31.69
C LEU A 19 -20.95 -2.37 -32.60
N LYS A 20 -20.78 -1.42 -33.54
CA LYS A 20 -19.56 -1.37 -34.38
C LYS A 20 -18.31 -1.12 -33.53
N LYS A 21 -18.40 -0.21 -32.56
CA LYS A 21 -17.27 0.10 -31.67
C LYS A 21 -16.91 -1.11 -30.78
N VAL A 22 -17.89 -1.89 -30.34
CA VAL A 22 -17.66 -3.15 -29.61
C VAL A 22 -16.90 -4.17 -30.47
N GLU A 23 -17.24 -4.31 -31.75
CA GLU A 23 -16.53 -5.22 -32.66
C GLU A 23 -15.05 -4.83 -32.83
N GLU A 24 -14.77 -3.54 -33.03
CA GLU A 24 -13.39 -3.01 -33.10
C GLU A 24 -12.61 -3.28 -31.80
N LEU A 25 -13.21 -2.95 -30.65
CA LEU A 25 -12.61 -3.16 -29.34
C LEU A 25 -12.35 -4.64 -29.06
N THR A 26 -13.24 -5.54 -29.50
CA THR A 26 -13.07 -6.99 -29.36
C THR A 26 -11.84 -7.48 -30.12
N GLN A 27 -11.58 -6.95 -31.33
CA GLN A 27 -10.38 -7.30 -32.08
C GLN A 27 -9.08 -6.79 -31.41
N ARG A 28 -9.13 -5.62 -30.78
CA ARG A 28 -8.01 -5.09 -29.98
C ARG A 28 -7.77 -5.93 -28.73
N PHE A 29 -8.83 -6.28 -28.01
CA PHE A 29 -8.81 -7.17 -26.85
C PHE A 29 -8.12 -8.50 -27.15
N ILE A 30 -8.55 -9.20 -28.22
CA ILE A 30 -7.96 -10.49 -28.63
C ILE A 30 -6.47 -10.34 -28.95
N ARG A 31 -6.07 -9.25 -29.62
CA ARG A 31 -4.66 -8.97 -29.91
C ARG A 31 -3.83 -8.74 -28.66
N ALA A 32 -4.34 -7.95 -27.72
CA ALA A 32 -3.66 -7.67 -26.46
C ALA A 32 -3.47 -8.94 -25.60
N LEU A 33 -4.45 -9.85 -25.57
CA LEU A 33 -4.28 -11.14 -24.88
C LEU A 33 -3.20 -12.04 -25.51
N GLY A 34 -2.99 -11.92 -26.82
CA GLY A 34 -2.00 -12.71 -27.56
C GLY A 34 -0.54 -12.29 -27.32
N SER A 35 -0.29 -11.11 -26.71
CA SER A 35 1.07 -10.59 -26.49
C SER A 35 1.68 -10.96 -25.14
N LYS A 36 0.97 -11.74 -24.31
CA LYS A 36 1.36 -12.01 -22.93
C LYS A 36 2.70 -12.76 -22.83
N PRO A 37 3.75 -12.19 -22.22
CA PRO A 37 4.99 -12.91 -21.97
C PRO A 37 4.78 -14.02 -20.91
N PRO A 38 5.52 -15.13 -20.98
CA PRO A 38 5.47 -16.16 -19.96
C PRO A 38 6.04 -15.62 -18.64
N ALA A 39 5.20 -15.56 -17.62
CA ALA A 39 5.58 -15.11 -16.29
C ALA A 39 5.82 -16.30 -15.34
N HIS A 40 6.67 -16.13 -14.33
CA HIS A 40 7.01 -17.21 -13.40
C HIS A 40 5.79 -17.63 -12.57
N PRO A 41 5.30 -18.89 -12.63
CA PRO A 41 4.02 -19.29 -12.03
C PRO A 41 3.90 -18.99 -10.52
N GLY A 42 5.02 -19.06 -9.78
CA GLY A 42 5.07 -18.77 -8.34
C GLY A 42 4.81 -17.30 -7.96
N LEU A 43 4.77 -16.37 -8.93
CA LEU A 43 4.46 -14.95 -8.69
C LEU A 43 2.96 -14.63 -8.76
N HIS A 44 2.11 -15.57 -9.20
CA HIS A 44 0.70 -15.29 -9.52
C HIS A 44 -0.30 -15.93 -8.57
N ALA A 45 0.08 -17.01 -7.91
CA ALA A 45 -0.75 -17.79 -7.02
C ALA A 45 0.17 -18.53 -6.03
N PRO A 46 -0.33 -18.93 -4.85
CA PRO A 46 0.42 -19.83 -4.00
C PRO A 46 0.85 -21.07 -4.77
N GLY A 47 2.03 -21.59 -4.44
CA GLY A 47 2.59 -22.74 -5.13
C GLY A 47 1.61 -23.92 -5.16
N GLY A 48 1.71 -24.77 -6.19
CA GLY A 48 0.87 -25.98 -6.29
C GLY A 48 0.93 -26.87 -5.04
N ASP A 49 2.03 -26.78 -4.28
CA ASP A 49 2.22 -27.46 -2.99
C ASP A 49 1.21 -27.01 -1.92
N LEU A 50 0.88 -25.72 -1.82
CA LEU A 50 -0.13 -25.24 -0.86
C LEU A 50 -1.50 -25.86 -1.17
N TYR A 51 -1.89 -25.89 -2.43
CA TYR A 51 -3.15 -26.52 -2.85
C TYR A 51 -3.13 -28.03 -2.65
N ALA A 52 -2.00 -28.69 -2.90
CA ALA A 52 -1.84 -30.11 -2.66
C ALA A 52 -1.94 -30.46 -1.16
N ARG A 53 -1.28 -29.69 -0.28
CA ARG A 53 -1.38 -29.83 1.19
C ARG A 53 -2.79 -29.54 1.68
N ALA A 54 -3.42 -28.47 1.19
CA ALA A 54 -4.81 -28.16 1.55
C ALA A 54 -5.78 -29.28 1.11
N ALA A 55 -5.60 -29.84 -0.09
CA ALA A 55 -6.39 -30.97 -0.56
C ALA A 55 -6.13 -32.24 0.25
N ALA A 56 -4.88 -32.51 0.64
CA ALA A 56 -4.52 -33.64 1.48
C ALA A 56 -5.09 -33.50 2.91
N ALA A 57 -5.00 -32.31 3.51
CA ALA A 57 -5.58 -32.01 4.81
C ALA A 57 -7.11 -32.12 4.78
N TRP A 58 -7.75 -31.60 3.73
CA TRP A 58 -9.19 -31.77 3.52
C TRP A 58 -9.59 -33.25 3.38
N TRP A 59 -8.81 -34.03 2.65
CA TRP A 59 -9.04 -35.47 2.51
C TRP A 59 -8.82 -36.24 3.82
N ALA A 60 -7.81 -35.85 4.60
CA ALA A 60 -7.55 -36.38 5.92
C ALA A 60 -8.70 -36.07 6.88
N GLU A 61 -9.19 -34.83 6.92
CA GLU A 61 -10.37 -34.42 7.68
C GLU A 61 -11.62 -35.24 7.27
N TRP A 62 -11.80 -35.51 5.96
CA TRP A 62 -12.89 -36.34 5.48
C TRP A 62 -12.79 -37.79 5.94
N MET A 63 -11.59 -38.35 5.99
CA MET A 63 -11.35 -39.72 6.46
C MET A 63 -11.47 -39.84 7.99
N GLN A 64 -10.98 -38.84 8.73
CA GLN A 64 -10.93 -38.85 10.20
C GLN A 64 -12.24 -38.40 10.84
N HIS A 65 -12.92 -37.43 10.22
CA HIS A 65 -14.12 -36.78 10.74
C HIS A 65 -15.25 -36.66 9.69
N PRO A 66 -15.65 -37.75 9.00
CA PRO A 66 -16.68 -37.69 7.95
C PRO A 66 -18.02 -37.15 8.46
N GLY A 67 -18.36 -37.40 9.73
CA GLY A 67 -19.58 -36.88 10.37
C GLY A 67 -19.61 -35.35 10.42
N ARG A 68 -18.49 -34.69 10.77
CA ARG A 68 -18.42 -33.23 10.84
C ARG A 68 -18.56 -32.59 9.46
N LEU A 69 -17.89 -33.14 8.44
CA LEU A 69 -18.00 -32.62 7.07
C LEU A 69 -19.39 -32.86 6.47
N LEU A 70 -20.00 -34.01 6.75
CA LEU A 70 -21.39 -34.28 6.38
C LEU A 70 -22.35 -33.33 7.10
N GLU A 71 -22.16 -33.05 8.39
CA GLU A 71 -22.95 -32.07 9.13
C GLU A 71 -22.81 -30.65 8.55
N GLN A 72 -21.59 -30.21 8.22
CA GLN A 72 -21.35 -28.92 7.55
C GLN A 72 -22.02 -28.86 6.18
N GLN A 73 -21.88 -29.92 5.38
CA GLN A 73 -22.50 -30.02 4.06
C GLN A 73 -24.03 -30.00 4.18
N ILE A 74 -24.61 -30.80 5.07
CA ILE A 74 -26.05 -30.83 5.35
C ILE A 74 -26.53 -29.47 5.86
N GLY A 75 -25.77 -28.79 6.72
CA GLY A 75 -26.06 -27.45 7.20
C GLY A 75 -26.12 -26.43 6.07
N TYR A 76 -25.12 -26.42 5.18
CA TYR A 76 -25.11 -25.57 3.98
C TYR A 76 -26.28 -25.85 3.04
N TRP A 77 -26.54 -27.12 2.72
CA TRP A 77 -27.66 -27.52 1.87
C TRP A 77 -29.01 -27.17 2.51
N GLY A 78 -29.13 -27.36 3.83
CA GLY A 78 -30.32 -26.99 4.60
C GLY A 78 -30.62 -25.49 4.53
N LYS A 79 -29.60 -24.64 4.77
CA LYS A 79 -29.71 -23.18 4.63
C LYS A 79 -30.07 -22.78 3.20
N SER A 80 -29.39 -23.34 2.20
CA SER A 80 -29.63 -23.02 0.77
C SER A 80 -31.02 -23.47 0.30
N LEU A 81 -31.48 -24.65 0.73
CA LEU A 81 -32.82 -25.15 0.41
C LEU A 81 -33.91 -24.34 1.11
N ALA A 82 -33.71 -23.96 2.38
CA ALA A 82 -34.63 -23.09 3.10
C ALA A 82 -34.77 -21.74 2.40
N HIS A 83 -33.64 -21.12 2.04
CA HIS A 83 -33.60 -19.88 1.26
C HIS A 83 -34.33 -19.99 -0.08
N PHE A 84 -34.11 -21.08 -0.82
CA PHE A 84 -34.81 -21.36 -2.08
C PHE A 84 -36.33 -21.52 -1.88
N ILE A 85 -36.76 -22.27 -0.86
CA ILE A 85 -38.18 -22.48 -0.55
C ILE A 85 -38.85 -21.16 -0.17
N GLU A 86 -38.17 -20.31 0.60
CA GLU A 86 -38.69 -19.00 1.01
C GLU A 86 -38.87 -18.07 -0.20
N ALA A 87 -37.86 -17.99 -1.07
CA ALA A 87 -37.95 -17.24 -2.32
C ALA A 87 -39.08 -17.78 -3.23
N GLN A 88 -39.22 -19.11 -3.34
CA GLN A 88 -40.28 -19.74 -4.12
C GLN A 88 -41.67 -19.45 -3.54
N LYS A 89 -41.82 -19.45 -2.21
CA LYS A 89 -43.09 -19.16 -1.53
C LYS A 89 -43.58 -17.75 -1.85
N GLN A 90 -42.68 -16.76 -1.86
CA GLN A 90 -43.04 -15.39 -2.25
C GLN A 90 -43.56 -15.32 -3.69
N VAL A 91 -42.84 -15.94 -4.63
CA VAL A 91 -43.23 -16.00 -6.05
C VAL A 91 -44.58 -16.71 -6.25
N VAL A 92 -44.80 -17.86 -5.59
CA VAL A 92 -46.06 -18.62 -5.67
C VAL A 92 -47.23 -17.88 -5.04
N GLN A 93 -46.98 -17.06 -4.02
CA GLN A 93 -47.99 -16.19 -3.39
C GLN A 93 -48.30 -14.94 -4.24
N GLY A 94 -47.71 -14.79 -5.42
CA GLY A 94 -47.90 -13.64 -6.31
C GLY A 94 -47.21 -12.36 -5.79
N SER A 95 -46.39 -12.49 -4.75
CA SER A 95 -45.61 -11.41 -4.16
C SER A 95 -44.24 -11.37 -4.82
N LEU A 96 -43.94 -10.29 -5.54
CA LEU A 96 -42.56 -9.99 -5.99
C LEU A 96 -41.77 -9.28 -4.88
N ALA A 97 -42.08 -9.56 -3.61
CA ALA A 97 -41.32 -9.05 -2.48
C ALA A 97 -40.13 -9.97 -2.19
N PRO A 98 -38.95 -9.41 -1.88
CA PRO A 98 -37.81 -10.20 -1.44
C PRO A 98 -38.09 -10.83 -0.06
N PRO A 99 -37.49 -12.00 0.24
CA PRO A 99 -37.49 -12.54 1.61
C PRO A 99 -36.75 -11.61 2.59
N GLU A 100 -36.93 -11.85 3.89
CA GLU A 100 -36.22 -11.08 4.93
C GLU A 100 -34.70 -11.29 4.79
N ASP A 101 -33.93 -10.23 5.03
CA ASP A 101 -32.47 -10.23 4.81
C ASP A 101 -31.75 -9.89 6.11
N ASP A 102 -31.38 -10.95 6.84
CA ASP A 102 -30.64 -10.89 8.11
C ASP A 102 -29.12 -10.90 7.91
N THR A 103 -28.64 -10.77 6.66
CA THR A 103 -27.19 -10.80 6.40
C THR A 103 -26.51 -9.53 6.93
N PRO A 104 -25.24 -9.63 7.38
CA PRO A 104 -24.49 -8.46 7.83
C PRO A 104 -24.45 -7.34 6.79
N ASP A 105 -24.42 -6.09 7.25
CA ASP A 105 -24.22 -4.95 6.36
C ASP A 105 -22.83 -5.02 5.71
N ASP A 106 -22.81 -4.95 4.38
CA ASP A 106 -21.58 -4.98 3.57
C ASP A 106 -21.60 -3.79 2.59
N PRO A 107 -20.56 -2.94 2.57
CA PRO A 107 -20.45 -1.80 1.66
C PRO A 107 -20.55 -2.15 0.17
N ARG A 108 -20.31 -3.40 -0.22
CA ARG A 108 -20.47 -3.88 -1.61
C ARG A 108 -21.94 -3.92 -2.04
N PHE A 109 -22.87 -4.12 -1.09
CA PHE A 109 -24.29 -4.28 -1.35
C PHE A 109 -25.10 -3.02 -0.98
N ARG A 110 -24.52 -1.83 -1.23
CA ARG A 110 -25.14 -0.54 -0.88
C ARG A 110 -26.33 -0.15 -1.76
N ASN A 111 -26.39 -0.65 -2.99
CA ASN A 111 -27.52 -0.38 -3.88
C ASN A 111 -28.83 -0.91 -3.25
N PRO A 112 -29.90 -0.11 -3.17
CA PRO A 112 -31.17 -0.53 -2.58
C PRO A 112 -31.78 -1.79 -3.22
N LEU A 113 -31.47 -2.09 -4.49
CA LEU A 113 -31.96 -3.28 -5.19
C LEU A 113 -31.51 -4.58 -4.53
N TRP A 114 -30.38 -4.60 -3.83
CA TRP A 114 -29.94 -5.76 -3.05
C TRP A 114 -30.90 -6.15 -1.92
N LYS A 115 -31.67 -5.18 -1.41
CA LYS A 115 -32.68 -5.40 -0.36
C LYS A 115 -34.11 -5.44 -0.91
N THR A 116 -34.37 -4.76 -2.02
CA THR A 116 -35.75 -4.51 -2.51
C THR A 116 -36.16 -5.39 -3.69
N HIS A 117 -35.22 -5.93 -4.47
CA HIS A 117 -35.53 -6.72 -5.66
C HIS A 117 -35.31 -8.22 -5.40
N PRO A 118 -36.30 -9.10 -5.65
CA PRO A 118 -36.24 -10.53 -5.30
C PRO A 118 -35.00 -11.26 -5.82
N TYR A 119 -34.64 -11.04 -7.09
CA TYR A 119 -33.47 -11.71 -7.70
C TYR A 119 -32.14 -11.29 -7.04
N PHE A 120 -31.86 -9.99 -6.93
CA PHE A 120 -30.62 -9.49 -6.35
C PHE A 120 -30.51 -9.86 -4.87
N ASN A 121 -31.61 -9.77 -4.13
CA ASN A 121 -31.67 -10.22 -2.75
C ASN A 121 -31.36 -11.72 -2.62
N PHE A 122 -31.99 -12.58 -3.44
CA PHE A 122 -31.72 -14.01 -3.45
C PHE A 122 -30.24 -14.31 -3.73
N VAL A 123 -29.66 -13.68 -4.75
CA VAL A 123 -28.25 -13.85 -5.12
C VAL A 123 -27.31 -13.40 -4.00
N LYS A 124 -27.55 -12.23 -3.40
CA LYS A 124 -26.77 -11.71 -2.26
C LYS A 124 -26.81 -12.71 -1.10
N GLN A 125 -27.99 -13.12 -0.67
CA GLN A 125 -28.14 -14.00 0.48
C GLN A 125 -27.49 -15.38 0.22
N GLN A 126 -27.66 -15.95 -0.98
CA GLN A 126 -27.00 -17.20 -1.34
C GLN A 126 -25.47 -17.07 -1.34
N TYR A 127 -24.93 -15.95 -1.83
CA TYR A 127 -23.51 -15.64 -1.75
C TYR A 127 -23.02 -15.56 -0.28
N MET A 128 -23.77 -14.90 0.60
CA MET A 128 -23.40 -14.79 2.02
C MET A 128 -23.44 -16.14 2.74
N ILE A 129 -24.44 -17.00 2.43
CA ILE A 129 -24.50 -18.37 2.92
C ILE A 129 -23.27 -19.17 2.47
N TYR A 130 -22.88 -19.04 1.21
CA TYR A 130 -21.67 -19.69 0.67
C TYR A 130 -20.39 -19.17 1.34
N ALA A 131 -20.24 -17.84 1.47
CA ALA A 131 -19.09 -17.21 2.11
C ALA A 131 -18.92 -17.67 3.56
N GLN A 132 -20.03 -17.75 4.32
CA GLN A 132 -20.04 -18.27 5.67
C GLN A 132 -19.65 -19.75 5.72
N ALA A 133 -20.19 -20.59 4.84
CA ALA A 133 -19.86 -22.01 4.79
C ALA A 133 -18.37 -22.26 4.51
N VAL A 134 -17.74 -21.46 3.64
CA VAL A 134 -16.29 -21.54 3.38
C VAL A 134 -15.49 -21.14 4.61
N ASP A 135 -15.84 -20.05 5.30
CA ASP A 135 -15.13 -19.60 6.51
C ASP A 135 -15.27 -20.61 7.67
N GLU A 136 -16.45 -21.22 7.84
CA GLU A 136 -16.70 -22.30 8.79
C GLU A 136 -15.88 -23.55 8.46
N ALA A 137 -15.87 -23.98 7.20
CA ALA A 137 -15.12 -25.16 6.75
C ALA A 137 -13.60 -25.00 6.95
N VAL A 138 -13.05 -23.83 6.61
CA VAL A 138 -11.62 -23.54 6.82
C VAL A 138 -11.28 -23.43 8.30
N SER A 139 -12.18 -22.88 9.12
CA SER A 139 -11.94 -22.71 10.56
C SER A 139 -11.94 -24.05 11.31
N ALA A 140 -12.69 -25.04 10.82
CA ALA A 140 -12.83 -26.36 11.42
C ALA A 140 -11.66 -27.32 11.17
N ILE A 141 -10.70 -26.96 10.30
CA ILE A 141 -9.51 -27.77 10.03
C ILE A 141 -8.55 -27.62 11.23
N ASP A 142 -8.35 -28.70 11.98
CA ASP A 142 -7.51 -28.71 13.20
C ASP A 142 -6.08 -29.24 12.94
N ASP A 143 -5.85 -29.97 11.84
CA ASP A 143 -4.60 -30.69 11.53
C ASP A 143 -3.51 -29.84 10.81
N LEU A 144 -3.67 -28.51 10.73
CA LEU A 144 -2.70 -27.61 10.12
C LEU A 144 -1.97 -26.77 11.17
N ASP A 145 -0.70 -26.47 10.94
CA ASP A 145 -0.01 -25.47 11.76
C ASP A 145 -0.62 -24.07 11.58
N GLU A 146 -0.37 -23.18 12.55
CA GLU A 146 -0.97 -21.84 12.56
C GLU A 146 -0.63 -21.01 11.32
N THR A 147 0.56 -21.18 10.74
CA THR A 147 0.98 -20.48 9.53
C THR A 147 0.21 -20.99 8.33
N GLU A 148 0.15 -22.31 8.13
CA GLU A 148 -0.62 -22.94 7.06
C GLU A 148 -2.13 -22.63 7.16
N LYS A 149 -2.70 -22.63 8.37
CA LYS A 149 -4.11 -22.26 8.61
C LYS A 149 -4.39 -20.80 8.26
N ARG A 150 -3.46 -19.87 8.58
CA ARG A 150 -3.56 -18.45 8.17
C ARG A 150 -3.51 -18.30 6.66
N ARG A 151 -2.61 -19.01 5.98
CA ARG A 151 -2.49 -19.03 4.51
C ARG A 151 -3.79 -19.50 3.87
N LEU A 152 -4.31 -20.63 4.32
CA LEU A 152 -5.55 -21.20 3.80
C LEU A 152 -6.72 -20.22 3.97
N ARG A 153 -6.91 -19.68 5.18
CA ARG A 153 -7.96 -18.68 5.44
C ARG A 153 -7.84 -17.46 4.54
N TYR A 154 -6.63 -16.96 4.32
CA TYR A 154 -6.39 -15.82 3.45
C TYR A 154 -6.80 -16.11 2.00
N PHE A 155 -6.29 -17.20 1.39
CA PHE A 155 -6.57 -17.51 -0.01
C PHE A 155 -8.02 -17.94 -0.25
N SER A 156 -8.65 -18.64 0.71
CA SER A 156 -10.08 -18.95 0.64
C SER A 156 -10.93 -17.69 0.63
N ARG A 157 -10.59 -16.68 1.43
CA ARG A 157 -11.27 -15.37 1.40
C ARG A 157 -11.07 -14.66 0.06
N GLN A 158 -9.88 -14.71 -0.53
CA GLN A 158 -9.65 -14.14 -1.87
C GLN A 158 -10.53 -14.79 -2.94
N ILE A 159 -10.74 -16.11 -2.88
CA ILE A 159 -11.65 -16.82 -3.80
C ILE A 159 -13.11 -16.39 -3.56
N VAL A 160 -13.54 -16.27 -2.30
CA VAL A 160 -14.88 -15.79 -1.96
C VAL A 160 -15.10 -14.34 -2.42
N GLU A 161 -14.09 -13.48 -2.32
CA GLU A 161 -14.15 -12.11 -2.82
C GLU A 161 -14.21 -12.07 -4.35
N MET A 162 -13.44 -12.91 -5.04
CA MET A 162 -13.47 -13.06 -6.50
C MET A 162 -14.87 -13.43 -7.00
N MET A 163 -15.55 -14.33 -6.29
CA MET A 163 -16.88 -14.83 -6.63
C MET A 163 -18.02 -13.90 -6.17
N SER A 164 -17.71 -12.69 -5.65
CA SER A 164 -18.73 -11.71 -5.27
C SER A 164 -19.65 -11.39 -6.45
N PRO A 165 -20.98 -11.38 -6.28
CA PRO A 165 -21.92 -11.12 -7.38
C PRO A 165 -21.80 -9.69 -7.93
N THR A 166 -21.21 -8.77 -7.18
CA THR A 166 -20.87 -7.42 -7.64
C THR A 166 -19.80 -7.41 -8.73
N ASN A 167 -19.00 -8.47 -8.85
CA ASN A 167 -17.90 -8.55 -9.83
C ASN A 167 -18.36 -9.02 -11.21
N PHE A 168 -19.66 -9.29 -11.40
CA PHE A 168 -20.22 -9.78 -12.66
C PHE A 168 -21.36 -8.87 -13.11
N PHE A 169 -21.33 -8.43 -14.37
CA PHE A 169 -22.29 -7.48 -14.93
C PHE A 169 -23.75 -7.93 -14.75
N GLY A 170 -24.07 -9.18 -15.07
CA GLY A 170 -25.43 -9.70 -15.01
C GLY A 170 -26.04 -9.79 -13.61
N THR A 171 -25.22 -9.70 -12.57
CA THR A 171 -25.65 -9.75 -11.16
C THR A 171 -25.38 -8.44 -10.42
N ASN A 172 -24.88 -7.41 -11.10
CA ASN A 172 -24.54 -6.12 -10.49
C ASN A 172 -25.63 -5.08 -10.82
N PRO A 173 -26.49 -4.71 -9.85
CA PRO A 173 -27.57 -3.76 -10.09
C PRO A 173 -27.05 -2.37 -10.47
N ASP A 174 -25.95 -1.90 -9.86
CA ASP A 174 -25.36 -0.59 -10.17
C ASP A 174 -24.93 -0.52 -11.66
N ALA A 175 -24.28 -1.58 -12.15
CA ALA A 175 -23.85 -1.65 -13.55
C ALA A 175 -25.02 -1.78 -14.54
N LEU A 176 -26.07 -2.53 -14.18
CA LEU A 176 -27.26 -2.69 -15.00
C LEU A 176 -28.06 -1.38 -15.08
N GLU A 177 -28.29 -0.71 -13.95
CA GLU A 177 -28.92 0.60 -13.89
C GLU A 177 -28.13 1.60 -14.75
N ARG A 178 -26.81 1.64 -14.59
CA ARG A 178 -25.96 2.54 -15.37
C ARG A 178 -25.99 2.27 -16.88
N ALA A 179 -26.02 1.00 -17.28
CA ALA A 179 -26.14 0.63 -18.68
C ALA A 179 -27.48 1.08 -19.27
N ILE A 180 -28.58 0.97 -18.51
CA ILE A 180 -29.90 1.46 -18.94
C ILE A 180 -29.89 3.00 -19.02
N GLU A 181 -29.43 3.69 -17.98
CA GLU A 181 -29.34 5.16 -17.92
C GLU A 181 -28.53 5.77 -19.07
N THR A 182 -27.51 5.06 -19.54
CA THR A 182 -26.59 5.52 -20.59
C THR A 182 -26.85 4.90 -21.95
N GLU A 183 -27.96 4.17 -22.11
CA GLU A 183 -28.31 3.46 -23.36
C GLU A 183 -27.16 2.57 -23.87
N GLY A 184 -26.42 1.94 -22.94
CA GLY A 184 -25.29 1.05 -23.22
C GLY A 184 -23.94 1.74 -23.41
N GLU A 185 -23.86 3.08 -23.43
CA GLU A 185 -22.59 3.80 -23.61
C GLU A 185 -21.58 3.49 -22.48
N SER A 186 -22.04 3.29 -21.24
CA SER A 186 -21.16 2.90 -20.13
C SER A 186 -20.37 1.62 -20.42
N LEU A 187 -20.99 0.65 -21.09
CA LEU A 187 -20.37 -0.64 -21.42
C LEU A 187 -19.32 -0.47 -22.53
N VAL A 188 -19.59 0.38 -23.51
CA VAL A 188 -18.63 0.70 -24.58
C VAL A 188 -17.39 1.38 -24.01
N ARG A 189 -17.58 2.39 -23.14
CA ARG A 189 -16.47 3.04 -22.45
C ARG A 189 -15.73 2.08 -21.53
N GLY A 190 -16.46 1.19 -20.85
CA GLY A 190 -15.87 0.18 -19.97
C GLY A 190 -14.99 -0.83 -20.71
N LEU A 191 -15.44 -1.29 -21.88
CA LEU A 191 -14.64 -2.14 -22.76
C LEU A 191 -13.42 -1.39 -23.32
N GLU A 192 -13.57 -0.10 -23.66
CA GLU A 192 -12.46 0.75 -24.10
C GLU A 192 -11.39 0.89 -23.00
N ASN A 193 -11.81 1.10 -21.75
CA ASN A 193 -10.93 1.13 -20.59
C ASN A 193 -10.19 -0.21 -20.39
N LEU A 194 -10.91 -1.33 -20.46
CA LEU A 194 -10.34 -2.68 -20.32
C LEU A 194 -9.26 -2.95 -21.39
N VAL A 195 -9.58 -2.64 -22.65
CA VAL A 195 -8.64 -2.81 -23.77
C VAL A 195 -7.41 -1.92 -23.59
N ALA A 196 -7.62 -0.65 -23.22
CA ALA A 196 -6.51 0.28 -23.02
C ALA A 196 -5.61 -0.14 -21.85
N ASP A 197 -6.15 -0.73 -20.79
CA ASP A 197 -5.37 -1.26 -19.67
C ASP A 197 -4.56 -2.50 -20.09
N LEU A 198 -5.15 -3.44 -20.86
CA LEU A 198 -4.43 -4.60 -21.39
C LEU A 198 -3.30 -4.22 -22.35
N GLU A 199 -3.57 -3.29 -23.27
CA GLU A 199 -2.58 -2.80 -24.23
C GLU A 199 -1.39 -2.11 -23.54
N ALA A 200 -1.65 -1.34 -22.48
CA ALA A 200 -0.60 -0.66 -21.72
C ALA A 200 0.28 -1.61 -20.89
N ASN A 201 -0.23 -2.80 -20.57
CA ASN A 201 0.44 -3.77 -19.70
C ASN A 201 0.83 -5.06 -20.44
N GLY A 202 1.00 -4.99 -21.77
CA GLY A 202 1.50 -6.13 -22.57
C GLY A 202 0.60 -7.38 -22.53
N GLY A 203 -0.70 -7.21 -22.26
CA GLY A 203 -1.67 -8.31 -22.15
C GLY A 203 -1.96 -8.77 -20.72
N ASP A 204 -1.29 -8.21 -19.70
CA ASP A 204 -1.68 -8.43 -18.30
C ASP A 204 -2.76 -7.47 -17.86
N LEU A 205 -3.73 -7.98 -17.10
CA LEU A 205 -4.84 -7.18 -16.57
C LEU A 205 -4.41 -6.47 -15.28
N VAL A 206 -3.96 -5.22 -15.43
CA VAL A 206 -3.66 -4.31 -14.31
C VAL A 206 -4.59 -3.11 -14.38
N VAL A 207 -5.45 -2.96 -13.38
CA VAL A 207 -6.47 -1.90 -13.35
C VAL A 207 -5.81 -0.55 -13.09
N ARG A 208 -6.04 0.43 -13.98
CA ARG A 208 -5.58 1.81 -13.71
C ARG A 208 -6.34 2.42 -12.55
N LEU A 209 -5.59 2.84 -11.53
CA LEU A 209 -6.15 3.45 -10.32
C LEU A 209 -6.24 4.98 -10.39
N ALA A 210 -5.50 5.62 -11.28
CA ALA A 210 -5.47 7.06 -11.46
C ALA A 210 -5.31 7.46 -12.92
N ASP A 211 -5.71 8.70 -13.22
CA ASP A 211 -5.37 9.33 -14.50
C ASP A 211 -3.88 9.73 -14.52
N GLU A 212 -3.09 8.98 -15.29
CA GLU A 212 -1.66 9.21 -15.48
C GLU A 212 -1.35 10.55 -16.16
N LYS A 213 -2.31 11.14 -16.90
CA LYS A 213 -2.12 12.43 -17.57
C LYS A 213 -2.41 13.61 -16.65
N ALA A 214 -3.06 13.39 -15.51
CA ALA A 214 -3.45 14.44 -14.58
C ALA A 214 -2.25 15.02 -13.80
N PHE A 215 -1.15 14.26 -13.65
CA PHE A 215 -0.03 14.66 -12.82
C PHE A 215 1.32 14.54 -13.51
N ARG A 216 2.20 15.49 -13.19
CA ARG A 216 3.58 15.59 -13.66
C ARG A 216 4.45 16.04 -12.50
N VAL A 217 5.40 15.18 -12.12
CA VAL A 217 6.34 15.43 -11.03
C VAL A 217 7.25 16.61 -11.41
N GLY A 218 7.31 17.61 -10.53
CA GLY A 218 8.02 18.88 -10.74
C GLY A 218 7.18 19.98 -11.39
N GLU A 219 5.99 19.67 -11.93
CA GLU A 219 5.10 20.67 -12.52
C GLU A 219 3.86 20.94 -11.64
N ASN A 220 3.16 19.89 -11.20
CA ASN A 220 1.92 20.05 -10.41
C ASN A 220 1.84 19.18 -9.13
N ILE A 221 2.82 18.30 -8.93
CA ILE A 221 3.14 17.58 -7.69
C ILE A 221 4.67 17.57 -7.51
N GLY A 222 5.19 17.45 -6.29
CA GLY A 222 6.65 17.54 -6.05
C GLY A 222 7.20 18.93 -6.39
N THR A 223 6.44 19.97 -6.09
CA THR A 223 6.67 21.35 -6.57
C THR A 223 7.26 22.27 -5.50
N THR A 224 7.61 21.76 -4.31
CA THR A 224 8.20 22.64 -3.29
C THR A 224 9.57 23.14 -3.77
N PRO A 225 9.81 24.47 -3.83
CA PRO A 225 11.05 25.01 -4.37
C PRO A 225 12.28 24.52 -3.61
N GLY A 226 13.29 24.09 -4.34
CA GLY A 226 14.54 23.55 -3.78
C GLY A 226 15.59 23.35 -4.87
N LYS A 227 16.76 22.87 -4.46
CA LYS A 227 17.85 22.51 -5.37
C LYS A 227 18.44 21.16 -4.99
N VAL A 228 18.85 20.37 -5.98
CA VAL A 228 19.75 19.24 -5.76
C VAL A 228 21.13 19.81 -5.44
N VAL A 229 21.67 19.49 -4.27
CA VAL A 229 22.96 20.03 -3.77
C VAL A 229 24.07 18.99 -3.73
N PHE A 230 23.72 17.71 -3.86
CA PHE A 230 24.66 16.61 -3.99
C PHE A 230 24.03 15.48 -4.80
N ARG A 231 24.84 14.73 -5.54
CA ARG A 231 24.41 13.53 -6.27
C ARG A 231 25.53 12.50 -6.25
N ASN A 232 25.19 11.25 -5.96
CA ASN A 232 26.02 10.08 -6.24
C ASN A 232 25.20 9.01 -6.96
N ARG A 233 25.73 7.80 -7.11
CA ARG A 233 25.02 6.70 -7.79
C ARG A 233 23.68 6.32 -7.12
N MET A 234 23.57 6.46 -5.80
CA MET A 234 22.41 5.97 -5.04
C MET A 234 21.31 7.02 -4.90
N MET A 235 21.67 8.29 -4.84
CA MET A 235 20.72 9.35 -4.51
C MET A 235 21.11 10.74 -4.98
N GLU A 236 20.08 11.57 -5.12
CA GLU A 236 20.16 13.02 -5.11
C GLU A 236 19.77 13.54 -3.73
N LEU A 237 20.57 14.47 -3.18
CA LEU A 237 20.22 15.18 -1.95
C LEU A 237 19.63 16.53 -2.31
N ILE A 238 18.38 16.75 -1.94
CA ILE A 238 17.65 18.00 -2.18
C ILE A 238 17.70 18.86 -0.94
N GLN A 239 18.10 20.13 -1.07
CA GLN A 239 17.89 21.15 -0.06
C GLN A 239 16.73 22.06 -0.51
N TYR A 240 15.69 22.15 0.30
CA TYR A 240 14.55 23.01 -0.02
C TYR A 240 14.85 24.48 0.30
N ALA A 241 14.29 25.37 -0.52
CA ALA A 241 14.36 26.80 -0.30
C ALA A 241 13.58 27.17 0.98
N PRO A 242 14.11 28.11 1.78
CA PRO A 242 13.40 28.60 2.96
C PRO A 242 12.11 29.33 2.57
N ALA A 243 11.02 29.08 3.31
CA ALA A 243 9.78 29.83 3.17
C ALA A 243 9.68 31.02 4.18
N THR A 244 10.71 31.22 4.98
CA THR A 244 10.79 32.22 6.06
C THR A 244 12.18 32.86 6.11
N ASP A 245 12.31 34.07 6.67
CA ASP A 245 13.60 34.78 6.78
C ASP A 245 14.58 34.13 7.78
N ARG A 246 14.07 33.31 8.69
CA ARG A 246 14.83 32.61 9.72
C ARG A 246 14.44 31.14 9.76
N GLN A 247 15.42 30.28 9.99
CA GLN A 247 15.22 28.84 10.13
C GLN A 247 15.81 28.30 11.44
N ARG A 248 15.46 27.07 11.79
CA ARG A 248 16.09 26.31 12.86
C ARG A 248 17.56 26.01 12.52
N GLU A 249 18.41 26.18 13.52
CA GLU A 249 19.86 25.98 13.38
C GLU A 249 20.21 24.52 13.01
N THR A 250 19.61 23.55 13.70
CA THR A 250 19.81 22.12 13.44
C THR A 250 18.91 21.67 12.28
N PRO A 251 19.49 21.14 11.18
CA PRO A 251 18.72 20.73 10.01
C PRO A 251 17.91 19.45 10.27
N LEU A 252 16.90 19.25 9.42
CA LEU A 252 16.10 18.04 9.32
C LEU A 252 16.39 17.36 8.00
N LEU A 253 16.84 16.10 8.05
CA LEU A 253 17.10 15.26 6.89
C LEU A 253 16.06 14.13 6.83
N ILE A 254 15.35 14.03 5.71
CA ILE A 254 14.32 13.01 5.51
C ILE A 254 14.82 11.94 4.53
N PHE A 255 14.73 10.69 4.97
CA PHE A 255 14.92 9.48 4.19
C PHE A 255 13.54 8.88 3.87
N PRO A 256 13.00 9.12 2.67
CA PRO A 256 11.74 8.53 2.22
C PRO A 256 11.96 7.05 1.83
N PRO A 257 10.89 6.25 1.68
CA PRO A 257 11.03 4.91 1.11
C PRO A 257 11.55 5.00 -0.34
N TRP A 258 12.24 3.94 -0.77
CA TRP A 258 12.55 3.68 -2.19
C TRP A 258 11.67 2.57 -2.78
N ILE A 259 10.71 2.06 -2.00
CA ILE A 259 9.52 1.39 -2.52
C ILE A 259 8.56 2.53 -2.90
N ASN A 260 8.45 2.79 -4.21
CA ASN A 260 7.94 4.03 -4.81
C ASN A 260 8.83 5.24 -4.49
N LYS A 261 8.36 6.45 -4.83
CA LYS A 261 9.17 7.67 -4.90
C LYS A 261 8.91 8.65 -3.77
N PHE A 262 9.86 9.55 -3.49
CA PHE A 262 9.80 10.41 -2.30
C PHE A 262 8.63 11.40 -2.25
N TYR A 263 8.08 11.77 -3.41
CA TYR A 263 7.12 12.87 -3.53
C TYR A 263 5.76 12.57 -2.88
N ILE A 264 5.55 11.38 -2.29
CA ILE A 264 4.46 11.15 -1.34
C ILE A 264 4.46 12.14 -0.17
N LEU A 265 5.64 12.63 0.22
CA LEU A 265 5.80 13.67 1.25
C LEU A 265 5.71 15.09 0.68
N ASP A 266 5.68 15.24 -0.65
CA ASP A 266 5.58 16.52 -1.36
C ASP A 266 4.60 16.42 -2.54
N LEU A 267 3.34 16.07 -2.29
CA LEU A 267 2.33 15.95 -3.34
C LEU A 267 1.92 17.33 -3.89
N LYS A 268 0.63 17.68 -3.81
CA LYS A 268 0.18 19.04 -4.12
C LYS A 268 0.55 19.97 -2.97
N PRO A 269 0.65 21.29 -3.21
CA PRO A 269 0.94 22.25 -2.14
C PRO A 269 0.01 22.15 -0.92
N LYS A 270 -1.24 21.73 -1.12
CA LYS A 270 -2.25 21.59 -0.04
C LYS A 270 -2.07 20.35 0.85
N ASN A 271 -1.25 19.39 0.45
CA ASN A 271 -0.98 18.14 1.18
C ASN A 271 0.51 17.78 1.18
N SER A 272 1.38 18.77 1.00
CA SER A 272 2.84 18.60 1.09
C SER A 272 3.31 18.77 2.53
N LEU A 273 3.91 17.72 3.09
CA LEU A 273 4.61 17.79 4.38
C LEU A 273 5.88 18.63 4.25
N VAL A 274 6.59 18.49 3.13
CA VAL A 274 7.80 19.26 2.82
C VAL A 274 7.53 20.76 2.86
N LYS A 275 6.50 21.23 2.14
CA LYS A 275 6.10 22.64 2.15
C LYS A 275 5.73 23.10 3.55
N TRP A 276 4.95 22.30 4.27
CA TRP A 276 4.55 22.66 5.63
C TRP A 276 5.75 22.82 6.58
N LEU A 277 6.76 21.94 6.47
CA LEU A 277 7.99 22.00 7.25
C LEU A 277 8.87 23.22 6.91
N THR A 278 8.99 23.60 5.63
CA THR A 278 9.73 24.81 5.27
C THR A 278 9.04 26.06 5.81
N GLU A 279 7.70 26.08 5.84
CA GLU A 279 6.89 27.13 6.47
C GLU A 279 7.02 27.17 8.00
N GLN A 280 7.24 26.02 8.67
CA GLN A 280 7.57 26.00 10.11
C GLN A 280 9.02 26.45 10.38
N GLY A 281 9.80 26.75 9.33
CA GLY A 281 11.15 27.28 9.45
C GLY A 281 12.22 26.22 9.66
N TYR A 282 12.04 24.99 9.18
CA TYR A 282 13.12 24.00 9.19
C TYR A 282 14.08 24.20 8.02
N THR A 283 15.39 24.10 8.26
CA THR A 283 16.35 23.82 7.18
C THR A 283 16.19 22.36 6.80
N LEU A 284 15.54 22.13 5.66
CA LEU A 284 15.02 20.82 5.25
C LEU A 284 15.84 20.23 4.10
N TYR A 285 16.23 18.97 4.28
CA TYR A 285 16.84 18.13 3.26
C TYR A 285 16.01 16.88 3.03
N MET A 286 15.98 16.39 1.80
CA MET A 286 15.32 15.15 1.40
C MET A 286 16.24 14.34 0.51
N VAL A 287 16.30 13.03 0.75
CA VAL A 287 16.96 12.09 -0.16
C VAL A 287 15.98 11.69 -1.27
N SER A 288 16.41 11.80 -2.51
CA SER A 288 15.70 11.27 -3.68
C SER A 288 16.50 10.10 -4.24
N TRP A 289 16.03 8.89 -3.99
CA TRP A 289 16.69 7.65 -4.41
C TRP A 289 16.68 7.48 -5.94
N VAL A 290 17.72 6.86 -6.47
CA VAL A 290 17.76 6.38 -7.86
C VAL A 290 16.72 5.27 -8.05
N ASN A 291 16.12 5.18 -9.24
CA ASN A 291 15.35 4.01 -9.65
C ASN A 291 16.34 2.99 -10.26
N PRO A 292 16.61 1.86 -9.59
CA PRO A 292 17.69 0.96 -10.01
C PRO A 292 17.30 0.16 -11.26
N GLY A 293 18.27 -0.01 -12.15
CA GLY A 293 18.23 -1.01 -13.24
C GLY A 293 19.13 -2.21 -12.93
N PRO A 294 19.28 -3.16 -13.87
CA PRO A 294 20.05 -4.39 -13.68
C PRO A 294 21.51 -4.18 -13.23
N SER A 295 22.12 -3.03 -13.54
CA SER A 295 23.47 -2.68 -13.09
C SER A 295 23.62 -2.54 -11.57
N TYR A 296 22.50 -2.46 -10.84
CA TYR A 296 22.46 -2.35 -9.38
C TYR A 296 22.29 -3.71 -8.70
N ALA A 297 22.29 -4.84 -9.40
CA ALA A 297 21.97 -6.17 -8.83
C ALA A 297 22.68 -6.50 -7.51
N GLU A 298 23.96 -6.15 -7.41
CA GLU A 298 24.80 -6.39 -6.24
C GLU A 298 24.67 -5.32 -5.13
N THR A 299 23.79 -4.35 -5.31
CA THR A 299 23.50 -3.32 -4.30
C THR A 299 22.68 -3.93 -3.19
N GLY A 300 23.26 -4.02 -1.99
CA GLY A 300 22.63 -4.50 -0.77
C GLY A 300 22.16 -3.37 0.15
N ILE A 301 21.61 -3.74 1.31
CA ILE A 301 21.24 -2.81 2.38
C ILE A 301 22.48 -2.02 2.85
N GLU A 302 23.66 -2.65 2.86
CA GLU A 302 24.93 -2.01 3.19
C GLU A 302 25.23 -0.77 2.32
N ASP A 303 24.97 -0.84 1.03
CA ASP A 303 25.18 0.25 0.08
C ASP A 303 24.22 1.42 0.35
N TYR A 304 22.95 1.12 0.64
CA TYR A 304 22.00 2.16 1.05
C TYR A 304 22.48 2.87 2.32
N ILE A 305 23.05 2.14 3.30
CA ILE A 305 23.59 2.75 4.51
C ILE A 305 24.82 3.60 4.20
N GLU A 306 25.82 3.09 3.49
CA GLU A 306 27.09 3.81 3.25
C GLU A 306 26.96 4.96 2.25
N ASP A 307 26.46 4.66 1.06
CA ASP A 307 26.36 5.63 -0.04
C ASP A 307 25.07 6.48 0.05
N GLY A 308 24.06 6.02 0.79
CA GLY A 308 22.83 6.77 1.06
C GLY A 308 22.90 7.51 2.40
N PHE A 309 22.61 6.80 3.49
CA PHE A 309 22.38 7.40 4.81
C PHE A 309 23.61 8.13 5.37
N LEU A 310 24.75 7.44 5.49
CA LEU A 310 25.97 8.01 6.07
C LEU A 310 26.51 9.16 5.23
N THR A 311 26.46 9.02 3.91
CA THR A 311 26.84 10.08 2.97
C THR A 311 25.92 11.30 3.11
N ALA A 312 24.60 11.15 3.05
CA ALA A 312 23.67 12.27 3.22
C ALA A 312 23.85 12.98 4.58
N ILE A 313 24.05 12.22 5.68
CA ILE A 313 24.34 12.79 7.01
C ILE A 313 25.62 13.62 6.97
N ARG A 314 26.69 13.11 6.35
CA ARG A 314 27.97 13.82 6.21
C ARG A 314 27.81 15.11 5.41
N GLU A 315 27.19 15.05 4.24
CA GLU A 315 27.01 16.21 3.35
C GLU A 315 26.17 17.31 4.02
N VAL A 316 25.06 16.95 4.67
CA VAL A 316 24.22 17.93 5.41
C VAL A 316 25.00 18.59 6.54
N ARG A 317 25.81 17.84 7.28
CA ARG A 317 26.65 18.40 8.35
C ARG A 317 27.71 19.35 7.79
N ALA A 318 28.36 18.98 6.69
CA ALA A 318 29.35 19.81 6.01
C ALA A 318 28.74 21.14 5.55
N MET A 319 27.59 21.11 4.86
CA MET A 319 26.90 22.31 4.36
C MET A 319 26.38 23.23 5.48
N THR A 320 25.91 22.65 6.59
CA THR A 320 25.28 23.43 7.66
C THR A 320 26.22 23.82 8.79
N GLY A 321 27.43 23.23 8.83
CA GLY A 321 28.38 23.35 9.93
C GLY A 321 27.87 22.75 11.25
N GLN A 322 26.80 21.95 11.23
CA GLN A 322 26.20 21.40 12.44
C GLN A 322 26.86 20.08 12.82
N GLU A 323 27.26 19.96 14.09
CA GLU A 323 27.83 18.70 14.59
C GLU A 323 26.82 17.56 14.60
N ARG A 324 25.53 17.87 14.83
CA ARG A 324 24.45 16.90 14.91
C ARG A 324 23.23 17.35 14.14
N ILE A 325 22.47 16.41 13.58
CA ILE A 325 21.27 16.68 12.78
C ILE A 325 20.06 15.88 13.29
N ASN A 326 18.86 16.29 12.89
CA ASN A 326 17.65 15.47 13.10
C ASN A 326 17.35 14.68 11.82
N VAL A 327 16.94 13.43 11.97
CA VAL A 327 16.67 12.52 10.85
C VAL A 327 15.26 11.96 10.91
N VAL A 328 14.67 11.70 9.75
CA VAL A 328 13.37 11.03 9.59
C VAL A 328 13.54 9.85 8.65
N GLY A 329 12.99 8.69 9.00
CA GLY A 329 12.90 7.54 8.11
C GLY A 329 11.44 7.12 7.94
N TYR A 330 11.00 6.92 6.70
CA TYR A 330 9.62 6.51 6.37
C TYR A 330 9.59 5.12 5.76
N CYS A 331 8.74 4.24 6.30
CA CYS A 331 8.57 2.86 5.84
C CYS A 331 9.91 2.11 5.85
N ILE A 332 10.32 1.48 4.74
CA ILE A 332 11.59 0.73 4.64
C ILE A 332 12.82 1.59 4.99
N ALA A 333 12.79 2.90 4.68
CA ALA A 333 13.86 3.81 5.08
C ALA A 333 13.90 4.07 6.59
N GLY A 334 12.78 3.90 7.30
CA GLY A 334 12.75 3.87 8.76
C GLY A 334 13.38 2.61 9.34
N THR A 335 13.15 1.44 8.72
CA THR A 335 13.83 0.18 9.07
C THR A 335 15.34 0.32 8.91
N THR A 336 15.80 0.82 7.77
CA THR A 336 17.23 1.04 7.50
C THR A 336 17.83 2.17 8.33
N LEU A 337 17.05 3.20 8.67
CA LEU A 337 17.46 4.21 9.63
C LEU A 337 17.75 3.58 11.01
N ALA A 338 16.91 2.66 11.47
CA ALA A 338 17.13 1.98 12.76
C ALA A 338 18.45 1.17 12.74
N MET A 339 18.72 0.44 11.66
CA MET A 339 20.01 -0.26 11.48
C MET A 339 21.19 0.72 11.42
N THR A 340 21.04 1.84 10.70
CA THR A 340 22.06 2.90 10.62
C THR A 340 22.36 3.49 12.00
N LEU A 341 21.33 3.72 12.83
CA LEU A 341 21.53 4.24 14.19
C LEU A 341 22.25 3.23 15.09
N SER A 342 21.95 1.93 14.96
CA SER A 342 22.70 0.86 15.62
C SER A 342 24.17 0.84 15.18
N LEU A 343 24.44 1.04 13.89
CA LEU A 343 25.80 1.09 13.34
C LEU A 343 26.57 2.30 13.87
N LEU A 344 25.95 3.48 13.85
CA LEU A 344 26.53 4.71 14.39
C LEU A 344 26.86 4.55 15.87
N LYS A 345 25.98 3.89 16.64
CA LYS A 345 26.22 3.57 18.04
C LYS A 345 27.45 2.67 18.22
N ALA A 346 27.56 1.58 17.46
CA ALA A 346 28.70 0.67 17.50
C ALA A 346 30.02 1.39 17.18
N ARG A 347 30.00 2.29 16.18
CA ARG A 347 31.15 3.10 15.76
C ARG A 347 31.41 4.34 16.64
N GLY A 348 30.62 4.56 17.68
CA GLY A 348 30.76 5.72 18.58
C GLY A 348 30.42 7.08 17.94
N ASP A 349 29.75 7.08 16.78
CA ASP A 349 29.35 8.29 16.06
C ASP A 349 28.12 8.91 16.73
N ARG A 350 28.19 10.23 16.99
CA ARG A 350 27.15 11.00 17.68
C ARG A 350 26.46 12.04 16.79
N SER A 351 26.57 11.90 15.47
CA SER A 351 26.04 12.82 14.45
C SER A 351 24.52 12.97 14.46
N ILE A 352 23.78 12.05 15.09
CA ILE A 352 22.33 12.12 15.17
C ILE A 352 21.89 12.69 16.52
N LYS A 353 21.11 13.77 16.46
CA LYS A 353 20.52 14.43 17.62
C LYS A 353 19.19 13.80 18.02
N SER A 354 18.37 13.44 17.04
CA SER A 354 17.11 12.72 17.24
C SER A 354 16.64 12.08 15.94
N ALA A 355 15.79 11.06 16.07
CA ALA A 355 15.22 10.31 14.95
C ALA A 355 13.70 10.33 14.99
N THR A 356 13.06 10.41 13.82
CA THR A 356 11.63 10.19 13.66
C THR A 356 11.39 8.99 12.75
N PHE A 357 10.50 8.08 13.15
CA PHE A 357 10.08 6.93 12.37
C PHE A 357 8.63 7.12 11.94
N LEU A 358 8.36 7.04 10.64
CA LEU A 358 7.02 7.11 10.08
C LEU A 358 6.67 5.71 9.57
N THR A 359 5.63 5.09 10.15
CA THR A 359 5.11 3.74 9.81
C THR A 359 6.22 2.76 9.42
N ALA A 360 7.20 2.60 10.31
CA ALA A 360 8.41 1.81 10.06
C ALA A 360 8.39 0.57 10.94
N LEU A 361 8.44 -0.61 10.31
CA LEU A 361 8.64 -1.87 11.01
C LEU A 361 10.12 -2.07 11.31
N THR A 362 10.44 -2.36 12.56
CA THR A 362 11.79 -2.75 12.97
C THR A 362 11.81 -4.10 13.68
N ASP A 363 10.62 -4.66 13.93
CA ASP A 363 10.36 -5.98 14.47
C ASP A 363 9.29 -6.62 13.58
N PHE A 364 9.66 -7.73 12.95
CA PHE A 364 8.88 -8.49 11.98
C PHE A 364 8.36 -9.83 12.54
N SER A 365 8.45 -10.05 13.85
CA SER A 365 8.03 -11.32 14.49
C SER A 365 6.55 -11.68 14.27
N ASP A 366 5.69 -10.69 14.04
CA ASP A 366 4.31 -10.89 13.57
C ASP A 366 4.18 -10.37 12.14
N GLN A 367 4.10 -11.30 11.19
CA GLN A 367 4.00 -11.01 9.75
C GLN A 367 2.57 -10.60 9.31
N GLY A 368 1.57 -10.74 10.18
CA GLY A 368 0.21 -10.28 9.93
C GLY A 368 -0.39 -10.75 8.59
N GLU A 369 -0.88 -9.81 7.78
CA GLU A 369 -1.47 -10.09 6.45
C GLU A 369 -0.41 -10.56 5.43
N PHE A 370 0.89 -10.35 5.68
CA PHE A 370 1.97 -10.79 4.80
C PHE A 370 2.40 -12.23 5.02
N THR A 371 1.96 -12.90 6.08
CA THR A 371 2.30 -14.30 6.37
C THR A 371 2.22 -15.20 5.12
N PRO A 372 1.19 -15.13 4.25
CA PRO A 372 1.11 -15.99 3.09
C PRO A 372 2.15 -15.74 2.00
N PHE A 373 2.74 -14.55 1.96
CA PHE A 373 3.69 -14.10 0.94
C PHE A 373 5.15 -14.14 1.41
N LEU A 374 5.38 -14.37 2.71
CA LEU A 374 6.70 -14.49 3.32
C LEU A 374 7.11 -15.94 3.58
N GLN A 375 6.45 -16.89 2.93
CA GLN A 375 6.84 -18.30 2.96
C GLN A 375 7.84 -18.60 1.84
N ASP A 376 8.66 -19.63 2.04
CA ASP A 376 9.76 -19.95 1.13
C ASP A 376 9.29 -20.17 -0.31
N ASP A 377 8.13 -20.80 -0.54
CA ASP A 377 7.61 -20.99 -1.90
C ASP A 377 7.36 -19.67 -2.67
N PHE A 378 6.99 -18.60 -1.97
CA PHE A 378 6.84 -17.26 -2.55
C PHE A 378 8.17 -16.51 -2.61
N VAL A 379 8.96 -16.54 -1.52
CA VAL A 379 10.22 -15.79 -1.46
C VAL A 379 11.26 -16.38 -2.41
N ASP A 380 11.34 -17.70 -2.56
CA ASP A 380 12.17 -18.39 -3.56
C ASP A 380 11.80 -17.94 -4.99
N ALA A 381 10.50 -17.77 -5.27
CA ALA A 381 10.05 -17.30 -6.58
C ALA A 381 10.41 -15.83 -6.83
N ILE A 382 10.33 -14.99 -5.80
CA ILE A 382 10.78 -13.58 -5.85
C ILE A 382 12.30 -13.53 -6.05
N GLU A 383 13.06 -14.38 -5.36
CA GLU A 383 14.51 -14.50 -5.44
C GLU A 383 14.93 -14.91 -6.86
N ALA A 384 14.33 -15.97 -7.42
CA ALA A 384 14.60 -16.41 -8.79
C ALA A 384 14.29 -15.33 -9.83
N GLU A 385 13.20 -14.59 -9.67
CA GLU A 385 12.86 -13.46 -10.54
C GLU A 385 13.87 -12.32 -10.41
N ALA A 386 14.21 -11.93 -9.17
CA ALA A 386 15.15 -10.87 -8.90
C ALA A 386 16.56 -11.19 -9.42
N GLU A 387 17.04 -12.42 -9.26
CA GLU A 387 18.31 -12.90 -9.80
C GLU A 387 18.32 -12.87 -11.34
N LYS A 388 17.21 -13.28 -11.97
CA LYS A 388 17.09 -13.32 -13.43
C LYS A 388 17.19 -11.92 -14.06
N TYR A 389 16.56 -10.92 -13.45
CA TYR A 389 16.54 -9.55 -13.98
C TYR A 389 17.59 -8.62 -13.34
N GLY A 390 18.29 -9.07 -12.30
CA GLY A 390 19.18 -8.23 -11.49
C GLY A 390 18.45 -7.22 -10.61
N VAL A 391 17.13 -7.12 -10.71
CA VAL A 391 16.26 -6.28 -9.89
C VAL A 391 14.95 -7.02 -9.68
N LEU A 392 14.26 -6.74 -8.57
CA LEU A 392 12.85 -7.07 -8.42
C LEU A 392 12.03 -5.96 -9.11
N PRO A 393 11.34 -6.26 -10.23
CA PRO A 393 10.58 -5.24 -10.94
C PRO A 393 9.42 -4.71 -10.10
N SER A 394 9.15 -3.40 -10.19
CA SER A 394 8.10 -2.73 -9.40
C SER A 394 6.70 -3.35 -9.56
N HIS A 395 6.38 -3.89 -10.75
CA HIS A 395 5.09 -4.52 -11.02
C HIS A 395 4.85 -5.80 -10.21
N VAL A 396 5.91 -6.54 -9.84
CA VAL A 396 5.80 -7.74 -9.00
C VAL A 396 5.31 -7.32 -7.60
N MET A 397 5.88 -6.26 -7.04
CA MET A 397 5.42 -5.70 -5.77
C MET A 397 4.01 -5.14 -5.85
N ALA A 398 3.69 -4.37 -6.91
CA ALA A 398 2.36 -3.82 -7.12
C ALA A 398 1.29 -4.93 -7.15
N ARG A 399 1.62 -6.09 -7.73
CA ARG A 399 0.75 -7.27 -7.75
C ARG A 399 0.52 -7.84 -6.34
N THR A 400 1.58 -8.02 -5.56
CA THR A 400 1.47 -8.52 -4.17
C THR A 400 0.62 -7.59 -3.31
N PHE A 401 0.83 -6.27 -3.41
CA PHE A 401 -0.01 -5.29 -2.71
C PHE A 401 -1.47 -5.30 -3.17
N SER A 402 -1.72 -5.52 -4.47
CA SER A 402 -3.07 -5.65 -5.01
C SER A 402 -3.80 -6.87 -4.45
N PHE A 403 -3.09 -7.97 -4.20
CA PHE A 403 -3.69 -9.15 -3.53
C PHE A 403 -4.06 -8.87 -2.07
N LEU A 404 -3.24 -8.11 -1.33
CA LEU A 404 -3.52 -7.74 0.07
C LEU A 404 -4.79 -6.92 0.23
N ARG A 405 -5.20 -6.19 -0.81
CA ARG A 405 -6.40 -5.35 -0.82
C ARG A 405 -7.21 -5.53 -2.11
N SER A 406 -7.49 -6.77 -2.50
CA SER A 406 -8.16 -7.07 -3.77
C SER A 406 -9.50 -6.36 -3.93
N ARG A 407 -10.30 -6.23 -2.87
CA ARG A 407 -11.55 -5.46 -2.90
C ARG A 407 -11.35 -3.99 -3.32
N ASP A 408 -10.39 -3.31 -2.68
CA ASP A 408 -10.23 -1.86 -2.78
C ASP A 408 -9.30 -1.44 -3.92
N LEU A 409 -8.36 -2.32 -4.33
CA LEU A 409 -7.36 -2.07 -5.36
C LEU A 409 -7.60 -2.83 -6.68
N VAL A 410 -8.45 -3.87 -6.69
CA VAL A 410 -8.74 -4.65 -7.91
C VAL A 410 -10.22 -4.56 -8.26
N TYR A 411 -11.10 -5.19 -7.48
CA TYR A 411 -12.50 -5.38 -7.85
C TYR A 411 -13.30 -4.07 -7.88
N GLY A 412 -13.22 -3.24 -6.83
CA GLY A 412 -13.92 -1.95 -6.81
C GLY A 412 -13.51 -1.02 -7.96
N PRO A 413 -12.21 -0.79 -8.20
CA PRO A 413 -11.73 -0.05 -9.36
C PRO A 413 -12.13 -0.69 -10.71
N ALA A 414 -12.04 -2.02 -10.85
CA ALA A 414 -12.44 -2.72 -12.07
C ALA A 414 -13.93 -2.56 -12.38
N ILE A 415 -14.80 -2.65 -11.36
CA ILE A 415 -16.25 -2.43 -11.53
C ILE A 415 -16.50 -1.01 -12.07
N ARG A 416 -15.92 0.02 -11.41
CA ARG A 416 -16.06 1.42 -11.86
C ARG A 416 -15.52 1.64 -13.27
N SER A 417 -14.31 1.16 -13.55
CA SER A 417 -13.66 1.39 -14.84
C SER A 417 -14.33 0.59 -15.96
N TYR A 418 -14.53 -0.71 -15.77
CA TYR A 418 -14.92 -1.64 -16.85
C TYR A 418 -16.42 -1.89 -16.95
N MET A 419 -17.17 -1.78 -15.85
CA MET A 419 -18.64 -1.98 -15.87
C MET A 419 -19.40 -0.66 -15.91
N MET A 420 -18.96 0.34 -15.14
CA MET A 420 -19.62 1.66 -15.08
C MET A 420 -19.11 2.61 -16.19
N GLY A 421 -18.00 2.26 -16.85
CA GLY A 421 -17.38 3.09 -17.88
C GLY A 421 -16.89 4.43 -17.35
N GLU A 422 -16.49 4.47 -16.08
CA GLU A 422 -15.95 5.66 -15.41
C GLU A 422 -14.48 5.86 -15.76
N THR A 423 -14.05 7.10 -15.81
CA THR A 423 -12.63 7.44 -15.96
C THR A 423 -11.93 7.30 -14.60
N PRO A 424 -10.69 6.78 -14.55
CA PRO A 424 -9.91 6.76 -13.32
C PRO A 424 -9.85 8.15 -12.66
N PRO A 425 -9.95 8.24 -11.33
CA PRO A 425 -9.96 9.53 -10.65
C PRO A 425 -8.60 10.24 -10.79
N ALA A 426 -8.62 11.57 -10.92
CA ALA A 426 -7.44 12.42 -10.82
C ALA A 426 -7.00 12.59 -9.35
N PHE A 427 -6.57 11.49 -8.73
CA PHE A 427 -6.17 11.44 -7.34
C PHE A 427 -4.66 11.23 -7.21
N ASP A 428 -3.99 12.19 -6.57
CA ASP A 428 -2.53 12.27 -6.48
C ASP A 428 -1.91 11.08 -5.73
N LEU A 429 -2.58 10.55 -4.71
CA LEU A 429 -2.14 9.36 -3.98
C LEU A 429 -2.11 8.10 -4.86
N LEU A 430 -3.11 7.91 -5.72
CA LEU A 430 -3.17 6.74 -6.59
C LEU A 430 -2.19 6.87 -7.76
N TYR A 431 -1.93 8.09 -8.23
CA TYR A 431 -0.83 8.35 -9.17
C TYR A 431 0.52 7.96 -8.59
N TRP A 432 0.83 8.40 -7.36
CA TRP A 432 2.05 7.99 -6.66
C TRP A 432 2.16 6.47 -6.49
N ASN A 433 1.04 5.80 -6.21
CA ASN A 433 1.03 4.35 -6.03
C ASN A 433 1.37 3.60 -7.33
N GLY A 434 0.96 4.13 -8.48
CA GLY A 434 1.28 3.57 -9.80
C GLY A 434 2.69 3.88 -10.29
N ASP A 435 3.33 4.92 -9.76
CA ASP A 435 4.69 5.34 -10.12
C ASP A 435 5.75 4.60 -9.29
N GLY A 436 5.82 3.29 -9.52
CA GLY A 436 6.70 2.37 -8.80
C GLY A 436 8.19 2.55 -9.08
N ALA A 437 9.01 1.96 -8.21
CA ALA A 437 10.46 1.87 -8.37
C ALA A 437 10.91 0.41 -8.20
N ASN A 438 11.91 -0.01 -8.97
CA ASN A 438 12.50 -1.33 -8.86
C ASN A 438 13.31 -1.45 -7.57
N LEU A 439 13.56 -2.67 -7.11
CA LEU A 439 14.46 -2.94 -5.99
C LEU A 439 15.69 -3.72 -6.48
N PRO A 440 16.92 -3.39 -6.04
CA PRO A 440 18.07 -4.23 -6.35
C PRO A 440 17.89 -5.66 -5.82
N ALA A 441 18.31 -6.67 -6.59
CA ALA A 441 18.06 -8.06 -6.25
C ALA A 441 18.60 -8.44 -4.87
N LYS A 442 19.90 -8.16 -4.62
CA LYS A 442 20.54 -8.44 -3.34
C LYS A 442 19.85 -7.77 -2.15
N MET A 443 19.51 -6.48 -2.28
CA MET A 443 18.80 -5.74 -1.22
C MET A 443 17.41 -6.34 -0.95
N ALA A 444 16.65 -6.67 -2.00
CA ALA A 444 15.32 -7.26 -1.84
C ALA A 444 15.38 -8.61 -1.11
N ILE A 445 16.33 -9.48 -1.46
CA ILE A 445 16.53 -10.78 -0.82
C ILE A 445 16.98 -10.60 0.64
N GLN A 446 17.95 -9.74 0.91
CA GLN A 446 18.38 -9.42 2.28
C GLN A 446 17.22 -8.91 3.13
N TYR A 447 16.36 -8.05 2.58
CA TYR A 447 15.19 -7.53 3.28
C TYR A 447 14.18 -8.64 3.60
N LEU A 448 13.82 -9.46 2.61
CA LEU A 448 12.83 -10.52 2.79
C LEU A 448 13.32 -11.63 3.72
N ARG A 449 14.54 -12.14 3.51
CA ARG A 449 15.12 -13.23 4.30
C ARG A 449 15.51 -12.77 5.69
N ALA A 450 16.48 -11.86 5.78
CA ALA A 450 17.11 -11.54 7.06
C ALA A 450 16.23 -10.68 7.98
N LEU A 451 15.32 -9.88 7.41
CA LEU A 451 14.44 -9.01 8.22
C LEU A 451 13.02 -9.56 8.30
N CYS A 452 12.33 -9.83 7.18
CA CYS A 452 10.93 -10.21 7.23
C CYS A 452 10.69 -11.67 7.69
N GLN A 453 11.55 -12.61 7.31
CA GLN A 453 11.46 -14.01 7.76
C GLN A 453 12.22 -14.21 9.08
N ASP A 454 13.52 -13.90 9.12
CA ASP A 454 14.40 -14.22 10.26
C ASP A 454 14.29 -13.21 11.42
N ASN A 455 13.70 -12.03 11.19
CA ASN A 455 13.58 -10.97 12.19
C ASN A 455 14.93 -10.59 12.86
N ALA A 456 16.04 -10.81 12.15
CA ALA A 456 17.36 -10.88 12.76
C ALA A 456 17.77 -9.61 13.52
N PHE A 457 17.36 -8.43 13.02
CA PHE A 457 17.69 -7.15 13.65
C PHE A 457 17.03 -6.94 15.03
N ALA A 458 15.80 -7.44 15.21
CA ALA A 458 15.07 -7.32 16.48
C ALA A 458 15.46 -8.41 17.48
N GLU A 459 15.92 -9.56 17.00
CA GLU A 459 16.30 -10.71 17.82
C GLU A 459 17.79 -10.74 18.15
N ASP A 460 18.53 -11.66 17.55
CA ASP A 460 19.93 -11.94 17.87
C ASP A 460 20.89 -10.83 17.37
N GLY A 461 20.49 -10.07 16.36
CA GLY A 461 21.27 -9.04 15.70
C GLY A 461 21.72 -9.46 14.30
N LEU A 462 21.80 -8.47 13.42
CA LEU A 462 22.19 -8.61 12.02
C LEU A 462 23.66 -8.21 11.84
N GLU A 463 24.50 -9.09 11.30
CA GLU A 463 25.88 -8.76 10.93
C GLU A 463 25.88 -7.93 9.63
N LEU A 464 26.28 -6.67 9.72
CA LEU A 464 26.30 -5.75 8.58
C LEU A 464 27.42 -4.73 8.75
N LEU A 465 28.17 -4.45 7.68
CA LEU A 465 29.25 -3.44 7.69
C LEU A 465 30.31 -3.66 8.79
N GLY A 466 30.60 -4.94 9.09
CA GLY A 466 31.59 -5.37 10.08
C GLY A 466 31.13 -5.27 11.54
N GLU A 467 29.86 -4.95 11.79
CA GLU A 467 29.29 -4.78 13.12
C GLU A 467 28.02 -5.62 13.29
N ARG A 468 27.77 -6.09 14.52
CA ARG A 468 26.51 -6.76 14.87
C ARG A 468 25.47 -5.73 15.29
N LEU A 469 24.54 -5.43 14.39
CA LEU A 469 23.50 -4.42 14.58
C LEU A 469 22.32 -5.01 15.35
N ARG A 470 21.83 -4.32 16.37
CA ARG A 470 20.67 -4.75 17.18
C ARG A 470 19.71 -3.60 17.41
N LEU A 471 18.42 -3.90 17.38
CA LEU A 471 17.36 -2.91 17.62
C LEU A 471 17.50 -2.20 18.97
N ARG A 472 17.95 -2.90 20.01
CA ARG A 472 18.21 -2.33 21.34
C ARG A 472 19.32 -1.27 21.35
N ASP A 473 20.18 -1.22 20.34
CA ASP A 473 21.29 -0.27 20.27
C ASP A 473 20.82 1.10 19.71
N VAL A 474 19.56 1.23 19.27
CA VAL A 474 18.92 2.50 18.89
C VAL A 474 18.56 3.30 20.14
N ASP A 475 19.45 4.21 20.55
CA ASP A 475 19.36 4.92 21.84
C ASP A 475 19.18 6.44 21.76
N VAL A 476 19.12 7.01 20.55
CA VAL A 476 18.85 8.44 20.34
C VAL A 476 17.42 8.81 20.79
N PRO A 477 17.14 10.05 21.21
CA PRO A 477 15.76 10.52 21.40
C PRO A 477 14.93 10.30 20.14
N LEU A 478 13.77 9.67 20.27
CA LEU A 478 12.97 9.28 19.10
C LEU A 478 11.47 9.60 19.22
N CYS A 479 10.86 9.84 18.06
CA CYS A 479 9.42 9.94 17.89
C CYS A 479 8.99 8.94 16.81
N SER A 480 8.03 8.07 17.11
CA SER A 480 7.45 7.16 16.13
C SER A 480 5.99 7.53 15.87
N VAL A 481 5.60 7.51 14.60
CA VAL A 481 4.23 7.77 14.16
C VAL A 481 3.76 6.58 13.35
N ALA A 482 2.71 5.92 13.84
CA ALA A 482 2.05 4.80 13.14
C ALA A 482 0.59 5.16 12.84
N CYS A 483 -0.08 4.34 12.04
CA CYS A 483 -1.44 4.62 11.56
C CYS A 483 -2.43 3.50 11.98
N GLU A 484 -3.59 3.90 12.50
CA GLU A 484 -4.57 3.02 13.18
C GLU A 484 -5.07 1.87 12.28
N THR A 485 -5.29 2.14 11.00
CA THR A 485 -5.76 1.15 10.01
C THR A 485 -4.68 0.82 8.98
N ASP A 486 -3.41 0.97 9.35
CA ASP A 486 -2.28 0.52 8.56
C ASP A 486 -2.20 -1.00 8.56
N HIS A 487 -2.15 -1.58 7.37
CA HIS A 487 -2.01 -3.00 7.15
C HIS A 487 -0.68 -3.37 6.50
N ILE A 488 0.08 -2.37 6.05
CA ILE A 488 1.44 -2.55 5.51
C ILE A 488 2.41 -2.61 6.70
N ALA A 489 2.35 -1.60 7.56
CA ALA A 489 3.12 -1.50 8.78
C ALA A 489 2.16 -1.36 9.96
N ALA A 490 1.56 -2.49 10.36
CA ALA A 490 0.57 -2.49 11.42
C ALA A 490 1.11 -1.83 12.69
N TRP A 491 0.31 -0.91 13.25
CA TRP A 491 0.80 0.00 14.29
C TRP A 491 1.24 -0.72 15.57
N LYS A 492 0.63 -1.87 15.87
CA LYS A 492 1.01 -2.73 17.00
C LYS A 492 2.44 -3.26 16.87
N ASP A 493 2.88 -3.55 15.65
CA ASP A 493 4.20 -4.09 15.35
C ASP A 493 5.25 -2.97 15.32
N CYS A 494 4.87 -1.80 14.77
CA CYS A 494 5.66 -0.57 14.92
C CYS A 494 5.86 -0.21 16.40
N TYR A 495 4.80 -0.34 17.22
CA TYR A 495 4.83 -0.07 18.65
C TYR A 495 5.76 -1.05 19.38
N ARG A 496 5.65 -2.36 19.11
CA ARG A 496 6.55 -3.39 19.66
C ARG A 496 8.02 -3.10 19.34
N GLY A 497 8.31 -2.75 18.08
CA GLY A 497 9.66 -2.35 17.67
C GLY A 497 10.19 -1.14 18.44
N VAL A 498 9.36 -0.10 18.63
CA VAL A 498 9.71 1.09 19.42
C VAL A 498 9.94 0.74 20.90
N GLN A 499 9.17 -0.19 21.47
CA GLN A 499 9.39 -0.66 22.83
C GLN A 499 10.76 -1.34 23.00
N ALA A 500 11.21 -2.09 22.00
CA ALA A 500 12.48 -2.81 22.02
C ALA A 500 13.73 -1.91 21.85
N MET A 501 13.59 -0.69 21.31
CA MET A 501 14.71 0.25 21.15
C MET A 501 15.32 0.69 22.49
N GLY A 502 16.63 0.92 22.56
CA GLY A 502 17.34 1.31 23.80
C GLY A 502 17.14 2.75 24.28
N SER A 503 16.40 3.57 23.52
CA SER A 503 16.22 4.99 23.81
C SER A 503 15.50 5.23 25.14
N ARG A 504 16.02 6.18 25.94
CA ARG A 504 15.37 6.63 27.19
C ARG A 504 14.32 7.72 26.97
N SER A 505 14.22 8.26 25.75
CA SER A 505 13.29 9.33 25.39
C SER A 505 12.53 8.91 24.14
N LYS A 506 11.45 8.17 24.35
CA LYS A 506 10.57 7.68 23.29
C LYS A 506 9.24 8.44 23.30
N THR A 507 8.72 8.72 22.12
CA THR A 507 7.37 9.26 21.93
C THR A 507 6.70 8.43 20.85
N PHE A 508 5.46 7.98 21.10
CA PHE A 508 4.66 7.26 20.13
C PHE A 508 3.38 8.03 19.86
N ILE A 509 3.04 8.20 18.58
CA ILE A 509 1.81 8.85 18.12
C ILE A 509 1.10 7.87 17.20
N LEU A 510 -0.17 7.61 17.50
CA LEU A 510 -1.02 6.80 16.63
C LEU A 510 -1.96 7.73 15.86
N SER A 511 -1.67 7.95 14.58
CA SER A 511 -2.54 8.71 13.68
C SER A 511 -3.72 7.84 13.24
N GLN A 512 -4.90 8.42 13.05
CA GLN A 512 -6.01 7.71 12.41
C GLN A 512 -5.79 7.54 10.89
N SER A 513 -6.60 6.70 10.27
CA SER A 513 -6.52 6.31 8.84
C SER A 513 -5.39 5.31 8.52
N GLY A 514 -5.21 5.02 7.24
CA GLY A 514 -4.26 4.01 6.74
C GLY A 514 -2.84 4.56 6.48
N HIS A 515 -1.96 3.69 6.00
CA HIS A 515 -0.51 3.92 5.82
C HIS A 515 -0.15 5.32 5.31
N ILE A 516 -0.76 5.75 4.21
CA ILE A 516 -0.45 7.03 3.57
C ILE A 516 -1.32 8.15 4.12
N ALA A 517 -2.63 7.96 4.16
CA ALA A 517 -3.59 9.01 4.54
C ALA A 517 -3.43 9.45 6.01
N GLY A 518 -2.95 8.57 6.89
CA GLY A 518 -2.66 8.91 8.28
C GLY A 518 -1.34 9.67 8.44
N ILE A 519 -0.34 9.45 7.58
CA ILE A 519 0.93 10.19 7.59
C ILE A 519 0.79 11.53 6.87
N VAL A 520 0.23 11.52 5.66
CA VAL A 520 0.01 12.72 4.83
C VAL A 520 -1.31 13.39 5.22
N ASN A 521 -1.40 13.85 6.47
CA ASN A 521 -2.57 14.51 7.03
C ASN A 521 -2.29 15.99 7.32
N PRO A 522 -2.45 16.91 6.34
CA PRO A 522 -2.14 18.32 6.55
C PRO A 522 -3.10 18.98 7.55
N PRO A 523 -2.60 19.83 8.48
CA PRO A 523 -3.42 20.43 9.53
C PRO A 523 -4.53 21.34 8.99
N SER A 524 -4.34 21.93 7.80
CA SER A 524 -5.34 22.80 7.15
C SER A 524 -6.64 22.11 6.76
N LYS A 525 -6.65 20.76 6.66
CA LYS A 525 -7.85 20.00 6.29
C LYS A 525 -8.73 19.63 7.48
N GLN A 526 -8.22 19.71 8.71
CA GLN A 526 -8.91 19.28 9.93
C GLN A 526 -9.63 17.92 9.77
N LYS A 527 -8.94 16.96 9.15
CA LYS A 527 -9.44 15.59 8.98
C LYS A 527 -8.72 14.67 9.95
N TYR A 528 -9.47 13.68 10.44
CA TYR A 528 -8.98 12.66 11.36
C TYR A 528 -8.48 13.24 12.70
N GLY A 529 -7.97 12.37 13.56
CA GLY A 529 -7.29 12.71 14.81
C GLY A 529 -6.07 11.83 15.05
N HIS A 530 -5.51 11.92 16.24
CA HIS A 530 -4.38 11.11 16.66
C HIS A 530 -4.43 10.83 18.17
N TYR A 531 -3.80 9.74 18.59
CA TYR A 531 -3.74 9.30 19.98
C TYR A 531 -2.33 9.40 20.53
N THR A 532 -2.21 9.75 21.81
CA THR A 532 -0.93 9.70 22.52
C THR A 532 -1.06 9.15 23.92
N ASN A 533 -0.01 8.47 24.37
CA ASN A 533 0.14 8.01 25.74
C ASN A 533 1.63 7.92 26.07
N ALA A 534 2.02 8.50 27.20
CA ALA A 534 3.40 8.59 27.64
C ALA A 534 3.92 7.25 28.23
N ASP A 535 3.03 6.38 28.69
CA ASP A 535 3.40 5.10 29.28
C ASP A 535 3.59 4.03 28.21
N LEU A 536 4.82 3.91 27.72
CA LEU A 536 5.24 2.89 26.75
C LEU A 536 5.61 1.55 27.40
N SER A 537 5.39 1.37 28.71
CA SER A 537 5.57 0.07 29.37
C SER A 537 4.38 -0.87 29.17
N LEU A 538 3.23 -0.29 28.79
CA LEU A 538 2.01 -1.01 28.50
C LEU A 538 2.12 -1.81 27.20
N ASP A 539 1.42 -2.93 27.11
CA ASP A 539 1.15 -3.56 25.82
C ASP A 539 0.33 -2.62 24.91
N HIS A 540 0.28 -2.92 23.62
CA HIS A 540 -0.35 -2.04 22.64
C HIS A 540 -1.85 -1.81 22.94
N ALA A 541 -2.58 -2.83 23.42
CA ALA A 541 -4.01 -2.73 23.67
C ALA A 541 -4.30 -1.80 24.85
N ALA A 542 -3.61 -2.01 25.97
CA ALA A 542 -3.70 -1.14 27.15
C ALA A 542 -3.17 0.27 26.86
N TRP A 543 -2.13 0.40 26.04
CA TRP A 543 -1.64 1.71 25.59
C TRP A 543 -2.73 2.49 24.86
N ARG A 544 -3.43 1.84 23.93
CA ARG A 544 -4.48 2.44 23.09
C ARG A 544 -5.74 2.78 23.87
N GLU A 545 -6.14 1.92 24.81
CA GLU A 545 -7.29 2.14 25.69
C GLU A 545 -7.08 3.37 26.57
N ARG A 546 -5.87 3.56 27.09
CA ARG A 546 -5.50 4.69 27.95
C ARG A 546 -5.02 5.92 27.20
N ALA A 547 -4.99 5.87 25.87
CA ALA A 547 -4.47 6.97 25.07
C ALA A 547 -5.44 8.15 25.02
N GLU A 548 -4.87 9.34 25.16
CA GLU A 548 -5.60 10.58 24.96
C GLU A 548 -5.81 10.81 23.47
N PHE A 549 -7.07 11.03 23.07
CA PHE A 549 -7.42 11.40 21.71
C PHE A 549 -7.28 12.91 21.50
N HIS A 550 -6.70 13.29 20.37
CA HIS A 550 -6.56 14.66 19.92
C HIS A 550 -7.17 14.80 18.53
N GLU A 551 -8.06 15.77 18.37
CA GLU A 551 -8.63 16.09 17.06
C GLU A 551 -7.59 16.76 16.15
N GLY A 552 -7.64 16.41 14.86
CA GLY A 552 -6.78 16.99 13.83
C GLY A 552 -5.43 16.29 13.64
N SER A 553 -4.63 16.88 12.75
CA SER A 553 -3.33 16.34 12.33
C SER A 553 -2.37 16.17 13.51
N TRP A 554 -1.55 15.12 13.44
CA TRP A 554 -0.42 14.92 14.35
C TRP A 554 0.78 15.82 14.05
N TRP A 555 0.84 16.46 12.87
CA TRP A 555 2.00 17.27 12.44
C TRP A 555 2.36 18.37 13.46
N PRO A 556 1.41 19.18 13.98
CA PRO A 556 1.74 20.20 14.97
C PRO A 556 2.30 19.63 16.28
N ARG A 557 1.85 18.45 16.70
CA ARG A 557 2.39 17.77 17.88
C ARG A 557 3.81 17.29 17.64
N TRP A 558 4.10 16.73 16.46
CA TRP A 558 5.46 16.36 16.09
C TRP A 558 6.38 17.58 15.96
N ASP A 559 5.93 18.69 15.37
CA ASP A 559 6.68 19.95 15.34
C ASP A 559 7.02 20.43 16.76
N ALA A 560 6.05 20.43 17.69
CA ALA A 560 6.33 20.80 19.08
C ALA A 560 7.39 19.91 19.75
N TRP A 561 7.45 18.62 19.39
CA TRP A 561 8.49 17.69 19.83
C TRP A 561 9.84 17.97 19.16
N LEU A 562 9.83 18.21 17.85
CA LEU A 562 11.02 18.40 17.03
C LEU A 562 11.68 19.76 17.31
N ALA A 563 10.90 20.84 17.43
CA ALA A 563 11.35 22.20 17.70
C ALA A 563 12.27 22.30 18.94
N LYS A 564 12.00 21.52 19.99
CA LYS A 564 12.84 21.43 21.21
C LYS A 564 14.25 20.88 20.92
N ARG A 565 14.42 20.20 19.78
CA ARG A 565 15.67 19.55 19.34
C ARG A 565 16.30 20.27 18.15
N SER A 566 15.71 21.35 17.66
CA SER A 566 16.16 22.02 16.43
C SER A 566 17.01 23.27 16.66
N GLY A 567 17.40 23.53 17.92
CA GLY A 567 18.28 24.64 18.26
C GLY A 567 17.60 26.02 18.16
N LYS A 568 18.42 27.06 18.17
CA LYS A 568 17.96 28.46 18.05
C LYS A 568 17.55 28.78 16.61
N TRP A 569 16.95 29.95 16.44
CA TRP A 569 16.65 30.51 15.13
C TRP A 569 17.89 31.21 14.54
N VAL A 570 18.26 30.89 13.31
CA VAL A 570 19.35 31.49 12.52
C VAL A 570 18.79 32.12 11.25
N ALA A 571 19.59 32.93 10.56
CA ALA A 571 19.21 33.42 9.23
C ALA A 571 18.99 32.26 8.27
N ALA A 572 17.98 32.37 7.41
CA ALA A 572 17.64 31.31 6.46
C ALA A 572 18.81 31.01 5.50
N ARG A 573 19.04 29.72 5.25
CA ARG A 573 20.12 29.26 4.37
C ARG A 573 19.65 29.25 2.93
N ARG A 574 20.52 29.65 2.00
CA ARG A 574 20.30 29.42 0.56
C ARG A 574 20.64 27.96 0.24
N PRO A 575 19.93 27.32 -0.70
CA PRO A 575 20.31 25.98 -1.14
C PRO A 575 21.72 25.92 -1.72
N GLY A 576 22.54 25.00 -1.21
CA GLY A 576 23.94 24.80 -1.60
C GLY A 576 24.93 25.78 -0.95
N ASP A 577 26.20 25.54 -1.21
CA ASP A 577 27.32 26.42 -0.82
C ASP A 577 28.43 26.40 -1.88
N SER A 578 29.59 26.97 -1.60
CA SER A 578 30.72 27.00 -2.55
C SER A 578 31.33 25.63 -2.84
N ALA A 579 31.26 24.69 -1.90
CA ALA A 579 31.72 23.31 -2.07
C ALA A 579 30.62 22.40 -2.66
N HIS A 580 29.35 22.77 -2.48
CA HIS A 580 28.16 22.06 -2.92
C HIS A 580 27.27 22.97 -3.78
N PRO A 581 27.74 23.37 -4.98
CA PRO A 581 26.96 24.22 -5.84
C PRO A 581 25.66 23.50 -6.25
N PRO A 582 24.51 24.21 -6.33
CA PRO A 582 23.28 23.65 -6.86
C PRO A 582 23.46 23.00 -8.25
N LEU A 583 23.05 21.74 -8.37
CA LEU A 583 23.19 20.95 -9.61
C LEU A 583 21.99 21.15 -10.56
N CYS A 584 20.78 21.13 -10.02
CA CYS A 584 19.53 21.42 -10.73
C CYS A 584 18.42 21.77 -9.72
N ASP A 585 17.24 22.14 -10.24
CA ASP A 585 16.07 22.43 -9.43
C ASP A 585 15.46 21.14 -8.86
N ALA A 586 14.88 21.25 -7.66
CA ALA A 586 13.97 20.22 -7.17
C ALA A 586 12.81 20.04 -8.19
N PRO A 587 12.31 18.82 -8.39
CA PRO A 587 12.49 17.64 -7.56
C PRO A 587 13.69 16.75 -7.96
N GLY A 588 14.58 17.24 -8.83
CA GLY A 588 15.76 16.51 -9.29
C GLY A 588 15.51 15.67 -10.54
N THR A 589 16.49 14.85 -10.91
CA THR A 589 16.46 14.04 -12.13
C THR A 589 16.18 12.56 -11.87
N TYR A 590 16.47 12.05 -10.66
CA TYR A 590 16.27 10.64 -10.33
C TYR A 590 14.79 10.29 -10.14
N VAL A 591 14.01 11.19 -9.57
CA VAL A 591 12.58 10.96 -9.32
C VAL A 591 11.75 10.90 -10.61
N VAL A 592 12.16 11.63 -11.64
CA VAL A 592 11.47 11.65 -12.94
C VAL A 592 11.99 10.57 -13.90
N ALA A 593 13.01 9.83 -13.51
CA ALA A 593 13.52 8.72 -14.31
C ALA A 593 12.46 7.60 -14.37
N PRO A 594 12.17 7.07 -15.58
CA PRO A 594 11.36 5.86 -15.70
C PRO A 594 12.10 4.67 -15.06
N PRO A 595 11.39 3.59 -14.69
CA PRO A 595 12.03 2.31 -14.40
C PRO A 595 12.97 1.92 -15.55
N VAL A 596 14.18 1.48 -15.20
CA VAL A 596 15.14 0.96 -16.18
C VAL A 596 14.89 -0.54 -16.28
N ASP A 597 14.41 -0.99 -17.44
CA ASP A 597 14.17 -2.41 -17.75
C ASP A 597 15.46 -3.22 -17.89
#